data_AF-A0A2W7A7X1-F1
#
_entry.id   AF-A0A2W7A7X1-F1
#
_cell.length_a   1.000
_cell.length_b   1.000
_cell.length_c   1.000
_cell.angle_alpha   90.00
_cell.angle_beta   90.00
_cell.angle_gamma   90.00
#
_symmetry.space_group_name_H-M   'P 1'
#
loop_
_entity.id
_entity.type
_entity.pdbx_description
1 polymer ?
#
loop_
_entity_poly.entity_id
_entity_poly.type
_entity_poly.pdbx_seq_one_letter_code
_entity_poly.pdbx_strand_id
1 'polypeptide(L)'
;MFPNLVNFDVPTMIFMLGVDEVLQALILGFLCLLVNQYRGIKAFTLGRIFTIISYFISLSRSPSLSITLVLAGSFLLAGTSITCLGISQFTDKKIKLYHLFIIRLNR
;
A
#
# COMPACT_ATOMS: atom_id res chain seq x y z
N MET A 1 7.06 33.14 -15.37
CA MET A 1 5.96 33.28 -14.40
C MET A 1 5.40 31.88 -14.17
N PHE A 2 5.89 31.16 -13.16
CA PHE A 2 5.38 29.83 -12.84
C PHE A 2 3.96 30.00 -12.29
N PRO A 3 2.92 29.47 -12.96
CA PRO A 3 1.57 29.59 -12.42
C PRO A 3 1.54 28.78 -11.12
N ASN A 4 1.01 29.42 -10.08
CA ASN A 4 0.61 28.86 -8.79
C ASN A 4 0.81 27.34 -8.68
N LEU A 5 1.87 26.93 -7.97
CA LEU A 5 1.99 25.58 -7.44
C LEU A 5 0.64 25.26 -6.79
N VAL A 6 -0.11 24.32 -7.37
CA VAL A 6 -1.33 23.82 -6.75
C VAL A 6 -0.93 23.40 -5.35
N ASN A 7 -1.44 24.11 -4.35
CA ASN A 7 -1.08 23.93 -2.96
C ASN A 7 -1.73 22.62 -2.51
N PHE A 8 -1.13 21.49 -2.90
CA PHE A 8 -1.63 20.16 -2.66
C PHE A 8 -1.51 19.88 -1.17
N ASP A 9 -2.64 20.00 -0.48
CA ASP A 9 -2.74 19.69 0.94
C ASP A 9 -2.45 18.18 1.14
N VAL A 10 -1.69 17.87 2.20
CA VAL A 10 -1.27 16.50 2.53
C VAL A 10 -2.48 15.55 2.68
N PRO A 11 -3.58 15.94 3.35
CA PRO A 11 -4.83 15.15 3.35
C PRO A 11 -5.38 14.79 1.96
N THR A 12 -5.31 15.70 1.00
CA THR A 12 -5.80 15.54 -0.38
C THR A 12 -4.92 14.55 -1.12
N MET A 13 -3.60 14.61 -0.92
CA MET A 13 -2.68 13.62 -1.45
C MET A 13 -2.93 12.22 -0.89
N ILE A 14 -3.13 12.11 0.43
CA ILE A 14 -3.46 10.84 1.10
C ILE A 14 -4.79 10.28 0.57
N PHE A 15 -5.78 11.14 0.37
CA PHE A 15 -7.08 10.76 -0.19
C PHE A 15 -6.95 10.25 -1.63
N MET A 16 -6.21 10.96 -2.49
CA MET A 16 -5.98 10.52 -3.87
C MET A 16 -5.26 9.17 -3.95
N LEU A 17 -4.25 8.95 -3.09
CA LEU A 17 -3.58 7.66 -2.98
C LEU A 17 -4.54 6.56 -2.51
N GLY A 18 -5.40 6.84 -1.52
CA GLY A 18 -6.43 5.91 -1.06
C GLY A 18 -7.38 5.49 -2.19
N VAL A 19 -7.83 6.44 -3.03
CA VAL A 19 -8.71 6.15 -4.17
C VAL A 19 -8.00 5.29 -5.23
N ASP A 20 -6.73 5.60 -5.55
CA ASP A 20 -5.93 4.80 -6.49
C ASP A 20 -5.77 3.35 -6.01
N GLU A 21 -5.45 3.15 -4.73
CA GLU A 21 -5.32 1.82 -4.15
C GLU A 21 -6.63 1.03 -4.20
N VAL A 22 -7.78 1.67 -3.94
CA VAL A 22 -9.11 1.05 -4.06
C VAL A 22 -9.37 0.60 -5.49
N LEU A 23 -9.08 1.46 -6.47
CA LEU A 23 -9.26 1.12 -7.88
C LEU A 23 -8.35 -0.06 -8.30
N GLN A 24 -7.09 -0.05 -7.87
CA GLN A 24 -6.17 -1.17 -8.12
C GLN A 24 -6.65 -2.47 -7.46
N ALA A 25 -7.16 -2.41 -6.23
CA ALA A 25 -7.69 -3.58 -5.54
C ALA A 25 -8.93 -4.16 -6.23
N LEU A 26 -9.80 -3.32 -6.80
CA LEU A 26 -10.96 -3.78 -7.59
C LEU A 26 -10.52 -4.50 -8.87
N ILE A 27 -9.59 -3.91 -9.62
CA ILE A 27 -9.04 -4.52 -10.84
C ILE A 27 -8.39 -5.87 -10.51
N LEU A 28 -7.58 -5.93 -9.46
CA LEU A 28 -6.95 -7.17 -9.03
C LEU A 28 -7.94 -8.20 -8.48
N GLY A 29 -8.99 -7.75 -7.77
CA GLY A 29 -10.08 -8.60 -7.33
C GLY A 29 -10.75 -9.28 -8.50
N PHE A 30 -11.06 -8.52 -9.55
CA PHE A 30 -11.62 -9.04 -10.79
C PHE A 30 -10.66 -10.00 -11.49
N LEU A 31 -9.36 -9.67 -11.58
CA LEU A 31 -8.35 -10.56 -12.16
C LEU A 31 -8.23 -11.87 -11.37
N CYS A 32 -8.34 -11.81 -10.04
CA CYS A 32 -8.28 -12.98 -9.17
C CYS A 32 -9.48 -13.91 -9.36
N LEU A 33 -10.66 -13.36 -9.68
CA LEU A 33 -11.87 -14.12 -9.98
C LEU A 33 -11.82 -14.76 -11.38
N LEU A 34 -11.32 -14.03 -12.37
CA LEU A 34 -11.24 -14.49 -13.76
C LEU A 34 -10.12 -15.51 -13.98
N VAL A 35 -8.95 -15.28 -13.39
CA VAL A 35 -7.75 -16.07 -13.67
C VAL A 35 -7.07 -16.48 -12.37
N ASN A 36 -7.35 -17.72 -11.95
CA ASN A 36 -6.76 -18.31 -10.74
C ASN A 36 -5.36 -18.94 -10.99
N GLN A 37 -4.83 -18.84 -12.21
CA GLN A 37 -3.52 -19.39 -12.59
C GLN A 37 -2.33 -18.52 -12.17
N TYR A 38 -2.55 -17.23 -11.92
CA TYR A 38 -1.45 -16.33 -11.56
C TYR A 38 -1.10 -16.44 -10.08
N ARG A 39 0.07 -17.02 -9.82
CA ARG A 39 0.67 -17.10 -8.49
C ARG A 39 0.98 -15.67 -7.99
N GLY A 40 0.66 -15.37 -6.73
CA GLY A 40 0.92 -14.07 -6.13
C GLY A 40 -0.19 -13.02 -6.24
N ILE A 41 -1.18 -13.18 -7.13
CA ILE A 41 -2.30 -12.22 -7.24
C ILE A 41 -3.06 -12.09 -5.91
N LYS A 42 -3.39 -13.21 -5.26
CA LYS A 42 -4.10 -13.19 -3.97
C LYS A 42 -3.32 -12.44 -2.89
N ALA A 43 -2.01 -12.64 -2.83
CA ALA A 43 -1.14 -11.93 -1.90
C ALA A 43 -1.09 -10.44 -2.26
N PHE A 44 -0.93 -10.08 -3.54
CA PHE A 44 -0.94 -8.69 -3.97
C PHE A 44 -2.26 -7.99 -3.63
N THR A 45 -3.42 -8.61 -3.90
CA THR A 45 -4.73 -8.08 -3.55
C THR A 45 -4.86 -7.88 -2.03
N LEU A 46 -4.41 -8.84 -1.24
CA LEU A 46 -4.41 -8.73 0.22
C LEU A 46 -3.53 -7.56 0.69
N GLY A 47 -2.34 -7.40 0.13
CA GLY A 47 -1.44 -6.29 0.43
C GLY A 47 -2.09 -4.92 0.15
N ARG A 48 -2.80 -4.80 -0.98
CA ARG A 48 -3.56 -3.58 -1.32
C ARG A 48 -4.68 -3.29 -0.33
N ILE A 49 -5.40 -4.29 0.16
CA ILE A 49 -6.44 -4.09 1.20
C ILE A 49 -5.81 -3.49 2.48
N PHE A 50 -4.66 -3.99 2.93
CA PHE A 50 -3.95 -3.42 4.09
C PHE A 50 -3.51 -1.97 3.85
N THR A 51 -3.01 -1.65 2.65
CA THR A 51 -2.62 -0.28 2.26
C THR A 51 -3.83 0.66 2.23
N ILE A 52 -4.97 0.22 1.72
CA ILE A 52 -6.23 0.98 1.74
C ILE A 52 -6.63 1.31 3.18
N ILE A 53 -6.62 0.31 4.07
CA ILE A 53 -6.93 0.50 5.50
C ILE A 53 -6.00 1.54 6.13
N SER A 54 -4.70 1.49 5.82
CA SER A 54 -3.72 2.48 6.29
C SER A 54 -4.09 3.92 5.89
N TYR A 55 -4.48 4.14 4.62
CA TYR A 55 -4.87 5.47 4.16
C TYR A 55 -6.17 5.97 4.80
N PHE A 56 -7.16 5.09 5.02
CA PHE A 56 -8.37 5.45 5.76
C PHE A 56 -8.08 5.78 7.23
N ILE A 57 -7.19 5.03 7.89
CA ILE A 57 -6.75 5.36 9.25
C ILE A 57 -6.02 6.71 9.27
N SER A 58 -5.18 6.98 8.28
CA SER A 58 -4.44 8.25 8.16
C SER A 58 -5.35 9.47 7.98
N LEU A 59 -6.52 9.29 7.37
CA LEU A 59 -7.55 10.34 7.21
C LEU A 59 -8.47 10.49 8.42
N SER A 60 -8.45 9.53 9.35
CA SER A 60 -9.29 9.61 10.55
C SER A 60 -8.80 10.73 11.46
N ARG A 61 -9.70 11.69 11.76
CA ARG A 61 -9.44 12.76 12.74
C ARG A 61 -9.59 12.21 14.15
N SER A 62 -8.61 11.41 14.59
CA SER A 62 -8.55 10.87 15.94
C SER A 62 -7.82 11.84 16.89
N PRO A 63 -8.30 12.03 18.14
CA PRO A 63 -7.67 12.93 19.11
C PRO A 63 -6.27 12.46 19.56
N SER A 64 -5.95 11.17 19.45
CA SER A 64 -4.63 10.62 19.76
C SER A 64 -3.78 10.46 18.49
N LEU A 65 -3.33 11.60 17.95
CA LEU A 65 -2.58 11.68 16.68
C LEU A 65 -1.46 10.62 16.59
N SER A 66 -0.71 10.39 17.67
CA SER A 66 0.40 9.43 17.72
C SER A 66 -0.01 7.97 17.54
N ILE A 67 -1.10 7.51 18.16
CA ILE A 67 -1.51 6.10 18.09
C ILE A 67 -2.06 5.78 16.71
N THR A 68 -2.88 6.69 16.17
CA THR A 68 -3.47 6.56 14.84
C THR A 68 -2.39 6.57 13.75
N LEU A 69 -1.35 7.40 13.88
CA LEU A 69 -0.19 7.39 12.98
C LEU A 69 0.61 6.09 13.04
N VAL A 70 0.85 5.56 14.25
CA VAL A 70 1.57 4.28 14.42
C VAL A 70 0.78 3.13 13.81
N LEU A 71 -0.53 3.09 14.02
CA LEU A 71 -1.42 2.10 13.39
C LEU A 71 -1.45 2.26 11.87
N ALA A 72 -1.61 3.47 11.35
CA ALA A 72 -1.54 3.71 9.91
C ALA A 72 -0.21 3.20 9.34
N GLY A 73 0.92 3.53 9.99
CA GLY A 73 2.25 3.11 9.57
C GLY A 73 2.45 1.59 9.62
N SER A 74 1.90 0.89 10.61
CA SER A 74 2.01 -0.57 10.71
C SER A 74 1.20 -1.28 9.62
N PHE A 75 -0.01 -0.81 9.34
CA PHE A 75 -0.82 -1.31 8.22
C PHE A 75 -0.15 -1.03 6.87
N LEU A 76 0.47 0.14 6.70
CA LEU A 76 1.20 0.48 5.47
C LEU A 76 2.40 -0.45 5.27
N LEU A 77 3.17 -0.69 6.33
CA LEU A 77 4.33 -1.58 6.29
C LEU A 77 3.91 -3.02 5.99
N ALA A 78 2.86 -3.51 6.63
CA ALA A 78 2.32 -4.84 6.39
C ALA A 78 1.81 -4.98 4.95
N GLY A 79 1.00 -4.02 4.48
CA GLY A 79 0.44 -4.01 3.13
C GLY A 79 1.51 -3.99 2.04
N THR A 80 2.52 -3.13 2.18
CA THR A 80 3.65 -3.06 1.23
C THR A 80 4.51 -4.32 1.25
N SER A 81 4.74 -4.92 2.42
CA SER A 81 5.48 -6.19 2.56
C SER A 81 4.75 -7.35 1.87
N ILE A 82 3.44 -7.47 2.10
CA ILE A 82 2.60 -8.50 1.46
C ILE A 82 2.51 -8.26 -0.06
N THR A 83 2.41 -7.00 -0.49
CA THR A 83 2.43 -6.64 -1.92
C THR A 83 3.76 -7.06 -2.57
N CYS A 84 4.89 -6.81 -1.90
CA CYS A 84 6.20 -7.25 -2.37
C CYS A 84 6.30 -8.78 -2.48
N LEU A 85 5.76 -9.52 -1.50
CA LEU A 85 5.63 -10.97 -1.59
C LEU A 85 4.78 -11.38 -2.80
N GLY A 86 3.65 -10.72 -3.05
CA GLY A 86 2.82 -10.95 -4.23
C GLY A 86 3.58 -10.76 -5.55
N ILE A 87 4.33 -9.67 -5.67
CA ILE A 87 5.18 -9.40 -6.85
C ILE A 87 6.27 -10.47 -7.01
N SER A 88 6.90 -10.89 -5.91
CA SER A 88 7.93 -11.94 -5.92
C SER A 88 7.38 -13.26 -6.47
N GLN A 89 6.16 -13.62 -6.07
CA GLN A 89 5.47 -14.82 -6.51
C GLN A 89 5.00 -14.72 -7.95
N PHE A 90 4.58 -13.53 -8.39
CA PHE A 90 4.16 -13.28 -9.77
C PHE A 90 5.34 -13.32 -10.75
N THR A 91 6.50 -12.83 -10.33
CA THR A 91 7.72 -12.78 -11.16
C THR A 91 8.59 -14.02 -11.06
N ASP A 92 8.20 -15.02 -10.25
CA ASP A 92 8.99 -16.20 -9.86
C ASP A 92 10.41 -15.84 -9.34
N LYS A 93 10.60 -14.60 -8.91
CA LYS A 93 11.86 -14.13 -8.33
C LYS A 93 11.79 -14.34 -6.83
N LYS A 94 12.71 -15.15 -6.28
CA LYS A 94 12.92 -15.26 -4.84
C LYS A 94 13.46 -13.94 -4.29
N ILE A 95 12.57 -13.01 -3.94
CA ILE A 95 12.95 -11.83 -3.17
C ILE A 95 13.38 -12.33 -1.78
N LYS A 96 14.68 -12.35 -1.51
CA LYS A 96 15.21 -12.59 -0.16
C LYS A 96 14.77 -11.41 0.71
N LEU A 97 13.72 -11.63 1.51
CA LEU A 97 13.08 -10.66 2.41
C LEU A 97 14.08 -9.89 3.30
N TYR A 98 15.27 -10.46 3.53
CA TYR A 98 16.42 -9.81 4.18
C TYR A 98 16.85 -8.48 3.54
N HIS A 99 16.79 -8.31 2.21
CA HIS A 99 17.19 -7.04 1.59
C HIS A 99 16.25 -5.87 1.90
N LEU A 100 14.97 -6.14 2.16
CA LEU A 100 14.00 -5.10 2.52
C LEU A 100 14.24 -4.56 3.94
N PHE A 101 14.66 -5.42 4.88
CA PHE A 101 15.03 -5.00 6.23
C PHE A 101 16.39 -4.29 6.27
N ILE A 102 17.37 -4.70 5.44
CA ILE A 102 18.72 -4.13 5.45
C ILE A 102 18.76 -2.69 4.91
N ILE A 103 17.91 -2.32 3.96
CA ILE A 103 17.88 -0.94 3.41
C ILE A 103 17.41 0.09 4.47
N ARG A 104 16.65 -0.32 5.49
CA ARG A 104 16.23 0.56 6.60
C ARG A 104 17.15 0.55 7.82
N LEU A 105 18.12 -0.36 7.89
CA LEU A 105 19.03 -0.47 9.05
C LEU A 105 20.40 0.16 8.83
N ASN A 106 20.73 0.57 7.60
CA ASN A 106 22.06 1.08 7.22
C ASN A 106 22.06 2.55 6.77
N ARG A 107 21.08 3.34 7.21
CA ARG A 107 21.04 4.79 7.05
C ARG A 107 20.61 5.43 8.36
#